data_AF-A0A495YRL7-F1
#
_entry.id   AF-A0A495YRL7-F1
#
_cell.length_a   1.000
_cell.length_b   1.000
_cell.length_c   1.000
_cell.angle_alpha   90.00
_cell.angle_beta   90.00
_cell.angle_gamma   90.00
#
_symmetry.space_group_name_H-M   'P 1'
#
loop_
_entity.id
_entity.type
_entity.pdbx_description
1 polymer ?
#
loop_
_entity_poly.entity_id
_entity_poly.type
_entity_poly.pdbx_seq_one_letter_code
_entity_poly.pdbx_strand_id
1 'polypeptide(L)'
;MIREQPYDEAVSGFMITEDRTKLIVLGRPVHFVLTLPDTLRSALSSSYRTSLRWTFAGFRAVGGHVAGHYRVVLPGGATTGDRLAAAVDGFADAQDGLALEGRIGGMRYSTQGFDVPSGMTAQLLERPYTIYARHVTMAIAGLNLAMQSTPITVTDDGELALDGAKLVPVALFVIQASRE
;
A
#
# COMPACT_ATOMS: atom_id res chain seq x y z
N MET A 1 2.51 -26.04 -14.43
CA MET A 1 1.50 -25.14 -15.03
C MET A 1 1.33 -23.93 -14.11
N ILE A 2 1.40 -22.72 -14.65
CA ILE A 2 1.11 -21.47 -13.94
C ILE A 2 -0.28 -21.01 -14.37
N ARG A 3 -1.15 -20.65 -13.43
CA ARG A 3 -2.45 -20.03 -13.71
C ARG A 3 -2.50 -18.66 -13.05
N GLU A 4 -2.85 -17.64 -13.82
CA GLU A 4 -3.09 -16.30 -13.30
C GLU A 4 -4.59 -16.03 -13.28
N GLN A 5 -5.12 -15.62 -12.13
CA GLN A 5 -6.52 -15.26 -11.96
C GLN A 5 -6.60 -13.80 -11.50
N PRO A 6 -7.19 -12.89 -12.28
CA PRO A 6 -7.36 -11.51 -11.84
C PRO A 6 -8.37 -11.46 -10.68
N TYR A 7 -8.13 -10.55 -9.75
CA TYR A 7 -9.08 -10.21 -8.69
C TYR A 7 -8.93 -8.74 -8.31
N ASP A 8 -10.02 -8.19 -7.80
CA ASP A 8 -10.13 -6.78 -7.45
C ASP A 8 -10.22 -6.69 -5.92
N GLU A 9 -9.35 -5.89 -5.30
CA GLU A 9 -9.34 -5.69 -3.84
C GLU A 9 -9.86 -4.31 -3.50
N ALA A 10 -11.00 -4.26 -2.82
CA ALA A 10 -11.55 -3.01 -2.31
C ALA A 10 -10.69 -2.53 -1.14
N VAL A 11 -10.11 -1.34 -1.27
CA VAL A 11 -9.29 -0.72 -0.24
C VAL A 11 -10.15 0.23 0.58
N SER A 12 -10.20 -0.01 1.88
CA SER A 12 -10.80 0.89 2.84
C SER A 12 -9.80 1.91 3.37
N GLY A 13 -8.49 1.64 3.39
CA GLY A 13 -7.55 2.59 3.96
C GLY A 13 -6.08 2.28 3.79
N PHE A 14 -5.25 3.28 4.11
CA PHE A 14 -3.80 3.14 4.22
C PHE A 14 -3.35 3.51 5.63
N MET A 15 -2.47 2.70 6.19
CA MET A 15 -1.80 2.97 7.46
C MET A 15 -0.30 2.72 7.31
N ILE A 16 0.50 3.29 8.20
CA ILE A 16 1.92 2.98 8.31
C ILE A 16 2.24 2.57 9.74
N THR A 17 3.26 1.74 9.92
CA THR A 17 3.85 1.56 11.25
C THR A 17 4.47 2.87 11.72
N GLU A 18 4.51 3.12 13.02
CA GLU A 18 5.08 4.34 13.61
C GLU A 18 6.57 4.55 13.22
N ASP A 19 7.32 3.46 13.06
CA ASP A 19 8.70 3.44 12.56
C ASP A 19 8.82 3.68 11.03
N ARG A 20 7.68 3.76 10.34
CA ARG A 20 7.51 3.97 8.90
C ARG A 20 8.16 2.90 8.02
N THR A 21 8.39 1.70 8.53
CA THR A 21 8.99 0.60 7.76
C THR A 21 7.96 -0.20 6.96
N LYS A 22 6.69 -0.19 7.37
CA LYS A 22 5.60 -0.88 6.69
C LYS A 22 4.50 0.07 6.23
N LEU A 23 3.95 -0.20 5.05
CA LEU A 23 2.69 0.34 4.55
C LEU A 23 1.64 -0.77 4.62
N ILE A 24 0.57 -0.49 5.34
CA ILE A 24 -0.57 -1.36 5.49
C ILE A 24 -1.67 -0.84 4.57
N VAL A 25 -2.14 -1.70 3.67
CA VAL A 25 -3.34 -1.45 2.89
C VAL A 25 -4.46 -2.27 3.49
N LEU A 26 -5.39 -1.60 4.15
CA LEU A 26 -6.59 -2.21 4.68
C LEU A 26 -7.55 -2.42 3.52
N GLY A 27 -7.71 -3.67 3.10
CA GLY A 27 -8.69 -4.07 2.10
C GLY A 27 -9.63 -5.17 2.60
N ARG A 28 -10.56 -5.57 1.73
CA ARG A 28 -11.46 -6.72 1.91
C ARG A 28 -11.52 -7.53 0.60
N PRO A 29 -11.28 -8.86 0.63
CA PRO A 29 -11.11 -9.72 1.82
C PRO A 29 -9.66 -9.85 2.35
N VAL A 30 -8.69 -9.05 1.87
CA VAL A 30 -7.29 -9.16 2.32
C VAL A 30 -6.71 -7.84 2.83
N HIS A 31 -5.77 -7.95 3.76
CA HIS A 31 -4.88 -6.85 4.14
C HIS A 31 -3.51 -7.07 3.50
N PHE A 32 -2.92 -6.00 2.96
CA PHE A 32 -1.54 -6.03 2.50
C PHE A 32 -0.63 -5.40 3.55
N VAL A 33 0.46 -6.08 3.89
CA VAL A 33 1.56 -5.57 4.72
C VAL A 33 2.77 -5.47 3.81
N LEU A 34 3.02 -4.27 3.30
CA LEU A 34 4.05 -3.97 2.33
C LEU A 34 5.25 -3.34 3.03
N THR A 35 6.46 -3.68 2.60
CA THR A 35 7.68 -3.01 3.08
C THR A 35 7.86 -1.70 2.33
N LEU A 36 8.00 -0.60 3.07
CA LEU A 36 8.27 0.72 2.49
C LEU A 36 9.76 0.84 2.11
N PRO A 37 10.10 1.06 0.84
CA PRO A 37 11.45 1.43 0.43
C PRO A 37 11.90 2.74 1.06
N ASP A 38 13.19 2.88 1.34
CA ASP A 38 13.77 4.06 2.00
C ASP A 38 13.44 5.38 1.31
N THR A 39 13.43 5.38 -0.03
CA THR A 39 13.05 6.56 -0.84
C THR A 39 11.61 7.00 -0.56
N LEU A 40 10.67 6.06 -0.41
CA LEU A 40 9.30 6.38 -0.04
C LEU A 40 9.16 6.81 1.42
N ARG A 41 10.02 6.29 2.33
CA ARG A 41 10.00 6.71 3.74
C ARG A 41 10.35 8.19 3.89
N SER A 42 11.35 8.68 3.13
CA SER A 42 11.69 10.11 3.07
C SER A 42 10.54 10.94 2.51
N ALA A 43 9.99 10.54 1.36
CA ALA A 43 8.89 11.24 0.71
C ALA A 43 7.62 11.34 1.59
N LEU A 44 7.31 10.30 2.37
CA LEU A 44 6.19 10.29 3.31
C LEU A 44 6.44 11.14 4.57
N SER A 45 7.69 11.49 4.86
CA SER A 45 8.06 12.33 6.00
C SER A 45 8.19 13.81 5.62
N SER A 46 8.14 14.13 4.32
CA SER A 46 8.32 15.49 3.81
C SER A 46 7.10 16.39 4.05
N SER A 47 7.28 17.71 3.88
CA SER A 47 6.20 18.69 3.87
C SER A 47 5.24 18.50 2.70
N TYR A 48 5.75 18.10 1.54
CA TYR A 48 4.98 17.97 0.30
C TYR A 48 4.17 16.67 0.21
N ARG A 49 4.28 15.77 1.20
CA ARG A 49 3.64 14.45 1.19
C ARG A 49 2.13 14.48 0.88
N THR A 50 1.43 15.52 1.32
CA THR A 50 -0.02 15.68 1.15
C THR A 50 -0.42 16.04 -0.29
N SER A 51 0.53 16.49 -1.11
CA SER A 51 0.34 16.78 -2.53
C SER A 51 0.68 15.60 -3.45
N LEU A 52 1.21 14.51 -2.87
CA LEU A 52 1.62 13.35 -3.64
C LEU A 52 0.42 12.56 -4.16
N ARG A 53 0.49 12.20 -5.44
CA ARG A 53 -0.49 11.36 -6.13
C ARG A 53 0.09 9.97 -6.28
N TRP A 54 -0.58 8.99 -5.69
CA TRP A 54 -0.10 7.60 -5.63
C TRP A 54 -0.83 6.74 -6.65
N THR A 55 -0.11 5.82 -7.26
CA THR A 55 -0.67 4.77 -8.11
C THR A 55 0.01 3.44 -7.77
N PHE A 56 -0.80 2.42 -7.52
CA PHE A 56 -0.36 1.05 -7.30
C PHE A 56 -0.82 0.19 -8.48
N ALA A 57 0.09 -0.60 -9.06
CA ALA A 57 -0.20 -1.37 -10.26
C ALA A 57 0.59 -2.68 -10.34
N GLY A 58 0.14 -3.59 -11.20
CA GLY A 58 0.87 -4.82 -11.52
C GLY A 58 1.05 -5.78 -10.34
N PHE A 59 0.14 -5.76 -9.35
CA PHE A 59 0.25 -6.61 -8.17
C PHE A 59 0.07 -8.09 -8.55
N ARG A 60 1.03 -8.91 -8.14
CA ARG A 60 1.06 -10.36 -8.36
C ARG A 60 1.22 -11.05 -7.01
N ALA A 61 0.32 -11.98 -6.71
CA ALA A 61 0.33 -12.74 -5.47
C ALA A 61 0.63 -14.21 -5.70
N VAL A 62 1.54 -14.78 -4.91
CA VAL A 62 1.87 -16.22 -4.88
C VAL A 62 1.73 -16.69 -3.44
N GLY A 63 0.63 -17.41 -3.17
CA GLY A 63 0.24 -17.72 -1.79
C GLY A 63 0.04 -16.45 -0.96
N GLY A 64 0.74 -16.33 0.17
CA GLY A 64 0.74 -15.12 1.01
C GLY A 64 1.66 -14.00 0.52
N HIS A 65 2.59 -14.25 -0.40
CA HIS A 65 3.51 -13.21 -0.88
C HIS A 65 2.86 -12.36 -1.96
N VAL A 66 3.17 -11.06 -1.95
CA VAL A 66 2.72 -10.12 -2.97
C VAL A 66 3.83 -9.19 -3.39
N ALA A 67 3.89 -8.87 -4.68
CA ALA A 67 4.75 -7.83 -5.21
C ALA A 67 4.05 -7.06 -6.33
N GLY A 68 4.33 -5.78 -6.44
CA GLY A 68 3.79 -4.91 -7.47
C GLY A 68 4.70 -3.71 -7.71
N HIS A 69 4.13 -2.70 -8.34
CA HIS A 69 4.78 -1.44 -8.65
C HIS A 69 4.04 -0.29 -7.99
N TYR A 70 4.80 0.73 -7.63
CA TYR A 70 4.26 2.01 -7.22
C TYR A 70 4.77 3.10 -8.15
N ARG A 71 3.94 4.12 -8.32
CA ARG A 71 4.31 5.41 -8.90
C ARG A 71 3.76 6.50 -8.00
N VAL A 72 4.61 7.44 -7.63
CA VAL A 72 4.25 8.60 -6.82
C VAL A 72 4.63 9.86 -7.57
N VAL A 73 3.68 10.78 -7.73
CA VAL A 73 3.89 12.03 -8.47
C VAL A 73 3.68 13.22 -7.56
N LEU A 74 4.66 14.12 -7.54
CA LEU A 74 4.48 15.49 -7.11
C LEU A 74 4.06 16.32 -8.33
N PRO A 75 2.83 16.87 -8.36
CA PRO A 75 2.33 17.62 -9.52
C PRO A 75 3.18 18.85 -9.84
N GLY A 76 3.24 19.24 -11.12
CA GLY A 76 4.02 20.40 -11.58
C GLY A 76 3.63 21.75 -10.94
N GLY A 77 2.45 21.86 -10.32
CA GLY A 77 2.00 23.03 -9.56
C GLY A 77 2.58 23.15 -8.15
N ALA A 78 3.43 22.21 -7.71
CA ALA A 78 4.09 22.27 -6.41
C ALA A 78 5.08 23.46 -6.30
N THR A 79 5.33 23.92 -5.08
CA THR A 79 6.24 25.04 -4.84
C THR A 79 7.67 24.69 -5.25
N THR A 80 8.49 25.70 -5.56
CA THR A 80 9.92 25.48 -5.88
C THR A 80 10.65 24.75 -4.74
N GLY A 81 10.32 25.07 -3.48
CA GLY A 81 10.89 24.41 -2.31
C GLY A 81 10.54 22.92 -2.26
N ASP A 82 9.26 22.58 -2.48
CA ASP A 82 8.80 21.20 -2.50
C ASP A 82 9.43 20.40 -3.65
N ARG A 83 9.57 21.01 -4.83
CA ARG A 83 10.22 20.38 -5.99
C ARG A 83 11.70 20.09 -5.73
N LEU A 84 12.42 21.01 -5.09
CA LEU A 84 13.81 20.81 -4.70
C LEU A 84 13.94 19.69 -3.66
N ALA A 85 13.09 19.68 -2.64
CA ALA A 85 13.07 18.62 -1.64
C ALA A 85 12.75 17.25 -2.27
N ALA A 86 11.77 17.18 -3.17
CA ALA A 86 11.43 15.96 -3.88
C ALA A 86 12.57 15.44 -4.76
N ALA A 87 13.31 16.34 -5.41
CA ALA A 87 14.49 15.93 -6.18
C ALA A 87 15.59 15.32 -5.27
N VAL A 88 15.79 15.85 -4.06
CA VAL A 88 16.70 15.26 -3.06
C VAL A 88 16.24 13.88 -2.61
N ASP A 89 14.91 13.69 -2.49
CA ASP A 89 14.30 12.39 -2.16
C ASP A 89 14.27 11.42 -3.37
N GLY A 90 14.86 11.80 -4.50
CA GLY A 90 15.06 10.93 -5.66
C GLY A 90 13.96 10.99 -6.72
N PHE A 91 13.04 11.95 -6.64
CA PHE A 91 12.07 12.18 -7.71
C PHE A 91 12.76 12.76 -8.95
N ALA A 92 12.33 12.31 -10.13
CA ALA A 92 12.85 12.74 -11.42
C ALA A 92 11.75 13.42 -12.26
N ASP A 93 12.14 14.24 -13.23
CA ASP A 93 11.18 14.88 -14.15
C ASP A 93 10.36 13.85 -14.94
N ALA A 94 9.05 14.08 -14.99
CA ALA A 94 8.06 13.30 -15.72
C ALA A 94 7.03 14.24 -16.38
N GLN A 95 6.16 13.69 -17.24
CA GLN A 95 5.19 14.51 -17.99
C GLN A 95 4.19 15.28 -17.10
N ASP A 96 3.89 14.76 -15.92
CA ASP A 96 2.89 15.29 -14.98
C ASP A 96 3.50 15.99 -13.74
N GLY A 97 4.82 16.16 -13.71
CA GLY A 97 5.55 16.79 -12.60
C GLY A 97 6.85 16.06 -12.30
N LEU A 98 7.09 15.80 -11.01
CA LEU A 98 8.21 14.96 -10.56
C LEU A 98 7.67 13.60 -10.14
N ALA A 99 8.30 12.51 -10.56
CA ALA A 99 7.87 11.15 -10.27
C ALA A 99 8.95 10.34 -9.54
N LEU A 100 8.52 9.49 -8.62
CA LEU A 100 9.30 8.43 -7.98
C LEU A 100 8.58 7.10 -8.23
N GLU A 101 9.30 6.15 -8.79
CA GLU A 101 8.75 4.86 -9.22
C GLU A 101 9.61 3.71 -8.72
N GLY A 102 8.98 2.57 -8.45
CA GLY A 102 9.72 1.40 -8.01
C GLY A 102 8.86 0.17 -7.78
N ARG A 103 9.50 -0.85 -7.23
CA ARG A 103 8.84 -2.09 -6.79
C ARG A 103 8.48 -1.99 -5.32
N ILE A 104 7.35 -2.55 -4.97
CA ILE A 104 6.91 -2.71 -3.59
C ILE A 104 6.44 -4.14 -3.38
N GLY A 105 6.72 -4.71 -2.21
CA GLY A 105 6.37 -6.10 -1.92
C GLY A 105 6.23 -6.36 -0.43
N GLY A 106 5.65 -7.51 -0.13
CA GLY A 106 5.39 -7.95 1.24
C GLY A 106 4.43 -9.12 1.25
N MET A 107 3.52 -9.09 2.22
CA MET A 107 2.57 -10.16 2.47
C MET A 107 1.13 -9.68 2.30
N ARG A 108 0.25 -10.61 1.91
CA ARG A 108 -1.20 -10.47 2.00
C ARG A 108 -1.75 -11.45 3.02
N TYR A 109 -2.71 -11.00 3.80
CA TYR A 109 -3.33 -11.77 4.86
C TYR A 109 -4.85 -11.75 4.74
N SER A 110 -5.48 -12.85 5.11
CA SER A 110 -6.93 -12.97 5.16
C SER A 110 -7.48 -12.10 6.29
N THR A 111 -8.55 -11.36 6.01
CA THR A 111 -9.32 -10.64 7.05
C THR A 111 -10.34 -11.55 7.73
N GLN A 112 -10.39 -12.84 7.42
CA GLN A 112 -11.33 -13.75 8.05
C GLN A 112 -11.12 -13.79 9.58
N GLY A 113 -12.18 -13.50 10.34
CA GLY A 113 -12.13 -13.43 11.79
C GLY A 113 -11.57 -12.11 12.35
N PHE A 114 -11.34 -11.10 11.49
CA PHE A 114 -10.88 -9.78 11.87
C PHE A 114 -11.69 -8.69 11.16
N ASP A 115 -12.27 -7.78 11.93
CA ASP A 115 -12.92 -6.58 11.39
C ASP A 115 -12.23 -5.33 11.95
N VAL A 116 -11.93 -4.40 11.05
CA VAL A 116 -11.44 -3.07 11.42
C VAL A 116 -12.54 -2.35 12.21
N PRO A 117 -12.24 -1.79 13.40
CA PRO A 117 -13.21 -1.05 14.19
C PRO A 117 -13.94 0.05 13.37
N SER A 118 -15.26 0.11 13.49
CA SER A 118 -16.12 0.99 12.68
C SER A 118 -15.75 2.47 12.77
N GLY A 119 -15.33 2.95 13.95
CA GLY A 119 -14.88 4.34 14.16
C GLY A 119 -13.57 4.69 13.44
N MET A 120 -12.77 3.69 13.05
CA MET A 120 -11.55 3.88 12.27
C MET A 120 -11.85 3.85 10.77
N THR A 121 -12.76 2.99 10.32
CA THR A 121 -13.17 2.89 8.91
C THR A 121 -13.72 4.20 8.35
N ALA A 122 -14.42 5.01 9.15
CA ALA A 122 -14.94 6.32 8.75
C ALA A 122 -13.84 7.36 8.43
N GLN A 123 -12.60 7.14 8.88
CA GLN A 123 -11.45 8.02 8.64
C GLN A 123 -10.57 7.55 7.48
N LEU A 124 -10.91 6.40 6.91
CA LEU A 124 -10.06 5.70 5.96
C LEU A 124 -10.71 5.81 4.57
N LEU A 125 -10.01 6.55 3.71
CA LEU A 125 -10.34 6.95 2.33
C LEU A 125 -11.70 7.65 2.12
N GLU A 126 -11.65 8.89 1.63
CA GLU A 126 -12.85 9.65 1.21
C GLU A 126 -13.54 9.08 -0.04
N ARG A 127 -12.82 8.27 -0.83
CA ARG A 127 -13.30 7.71 -2.11
C ARG A 127 -12.92 6.23 -2.21
N PRO A 128 -13.79 5.39 -2.82
CA PRO A 128 -13.45 3.99 -3.05
C PRO A 128 -12.22 3.87 -3.94
N TYR A 129 -11.27 3.02 -3.53
CA TYR A 129 -10.07 2.69 -4.29
C TYR A 129 -9.97 1.17 -4.43
N THR A 130 -9.52 0.70 -5.59
CA THR A 130 -9.41 -0.73 -5.86
C THR A 130 -8.01 -1.08 -6.34
N ILE A 131 -7.36 -2.03 -5.69
CA ILE A 131 -6.12 -2.60 -6.22
C ILE A 131 -6.47 -3.73 -7.18
N TYR A 132 -6.04 -3.60 -8.43
CA TYR A 132 -6.10 -4.68 -9.41
C TYR A 132 -4.90 -5.61 -9.21
N ALA A 133 -5.17 -6.85 -8.84
CA ALA A 133 -4.15 -7.85 -8.57
C ALA A 133 -4.40 -9.13 -9.37
N ARG A 134 -3.34 -9.91 -9.56
CA ARG A 134 -3.39 -11.22 -10.21
C ARG A 134 -2.87 -12.29 -9.25
N HIS A 135 -3.71 -13.27 -8.94
CA HIS A 135 -3.29 -14.43 -8.17
C HIS A 135 -2.60 -15.41 -9.11
N VAL A 136 -1.32 -15.63 -8.88
CA VAL A 136 -0.50 -16.58 -9.59
C VAL A 136 -0.50 -17.90 -8.80
N THR A 137 -1.27 -18.87 -9.27
CA THR A 137 -1.23 -20.25 -8.77
C THR A 137 -0.15 -21.01 -9.51
N MET A 138 0.89 -21.44 -8.79
CA MET A 138 1.85 -22.41 -9.31
C MET A 138 1.43 -23.80 -8.86
N ALA A 139 1.21 -24.72 -9.81
CA ALA A 139 1.04 -26.13 -9.48
C ALA A 139 2.40 -26.73 -9.11
N ILE A 140 2.87 -26.47 -7.89
CA ILE A 140 4.04 -27.15 -7.30
C ILE A 140 3.49 -28.03 -6.17
N ALA A 141 3.51 -29.34 -6.37
CA ALA A 141 3.12 -30.29 -5.33
C ALA A 141 4.04 -30.10 -4.11
N GLY A 142 3.46 -29.89 -2.92
CA GLY A 142 4.20 -29.80 -1.66
C GLY A 142 4.45 -28.40 -1.09
N LEU A 143 4.10 -27.31 -1.79
CA LEU A 143 4.16 -25.96 -1.21
C LEU A 143 2.79 -25.57 -0.61
N ASN A 144 2.71 -25.45 0.72
CA ASN A 144 1.56 -24.87 1.40
C ASN A 144 1.52 -23.35 1.16
N LEU A 145 0.84 -22.94 0.08
CA LEU A 145 0.67 -21.54 -0.33
C LEU A 145 -0.59 -20.90 0.30
N ALA A 146 -1.06 -21.43 1.44
CA ALA A 146 -2.25 -20.91 2.09
C ALA A 146 -2.03 -19.47 2.59
N MET A 147 -3.06 -18.64 2.43
CA MET A 147 -3.06 -17.29 3.00
C MET A 147 -3.27 -17.39 4.52
N GLN A 148 -2.42 -16.70 5.28
CA GLN A 148 -2.51 -16.67 6.74
C GLN A 148 -3.55 -15.63 7.20
N SER A 149 -4.04 -15.77 8.43
CA SER A 149 -4.84 -14.73 9.08
C SER A 149 -4.01 -13.47 9.29
N THR A 150 -4.69 -12.32 9.31
CA THR A 150 -4.04 -11.03 9.55
C THR A 150 -3.31 -10.99 10.89
N PRO A 151 -2.04 -10.53 10.92
CA PRO A 151 -1.31 -10.25 12.16
C PRO A 151 -1.68 -8.89 12.77
N ILE A 152 -2.59 -8.14 12.15
CA ILE A 152 -3.09 -6.87 12.69
C ILE A 152 -3.99 -7.18 13.89
N THR A 153 -3.73 -6.48 15.00
CA THR A 153 -4.49 -6.61 16.25
C THR A 153 -5.06 -5.26 16.68
N VAL A 154 -6.08 -5.30 17.54
CA VAL A 154 -6.58 -4.13 18.27
C VAL A 154 -5.92 -4.13 19.65
N THR A 155 -5.34 -3.01 20.04
CA THR A 155 -4.75 -2.78 21.36
C THR A 155 -5.84 -2.49 22.41
N ASP A 156 -5.48 -2.51 23.69
CA ASP A 156 -6.41 -2.18 24.79
C ASP A 156 -6.98 -0.75 24.67
N ASP A 157 -6.25 0.16 24.03
CA ASP A 157 -6.65 1.54 23.76
C ASP A 157 -7.54 1.68 22.51
N GLY A 158 -7.86 0.57 21.83
CA GLY A 158 -8.67 0.57 20.60
C GLY A 158 -7.91 0.99 19.34
N GLU A 159 -6.59 1.10 19.41
CA GLU A 159 -5.72 1.40 18.26
C GLU A 159 -5.29 0.12 17.54
N LEU A 160 -4.95 0.21 16.25
CA LEU A 160 -4.41 -0.93 15.50
C LEU A 160 -2.91 -1.08 15.69
N ALA A 161 -2.44 -2.32 15.74
CA ALA A 161 -1.03 -2.66 15.81
C ALA A 161 -0.68 -3.81 14.86
N LEU A 162 0.58 -3.86 14.43
CA LEU A 162 1.18 -4.94 13.66
C LEU A 162 2.42 -5.42 14.43
N ASP A 163 2.42 -6.67 14.90
CA ASP A 163 3.54 -7.25 15.65
C ASP A 163 4.02 -6.35 16.83
N GLY A 164 3.08 -5.69 17.51
CA GLY A 164 3.35 -4.76 18.60
C GLY A 164 3.72 -3.32 18.17
N ALA A 165 3.97 -3.08 16.89
CA ALA A 165 4.16 -1.72 16.37
C ALA A 165 2.82 -1.04 16.11
N LYS A 166 2.64 0.16 16.66
CA LYS A 166 1.43 0.98 16.45
C LYS A 166 1.26 1.33 14.97
N LEU A 167 0.03 1.22 14.49
CA LEU A 167 -0.38 1.67 13.15
C LEU A 167 -0.98 3.07 13.24
N VAL A 168 -0.50 3.96 12.39
CA VAL A 168 -1.03 5.31 12.25
C VAL A 168 -1.66 5.48 10.87
N PRO A 169 -2.87 6.09 10.77
CA PRO A 169 -3.47 6.40 9.48
C PRO A 169 -2.57 7.30 8.64
N VAL A 170 -2.54 7.07 7.33
CA VAL A 170 -1.86 7.95 6.38
C VAL A 170 -2.83 8.39 5.28
N ALA A 171 -2.94 9.70 5.08
CA ALA A 171 -3.74 10.28 4.01
C ALA A 171 -2.96 10.22 2.70
N LEU A 172 -3.31 9.26 1.84
CA LEU A 172 -2.75 9.15 0.49
C LEU A 172 -3.81 9.57 -0.53
N PHE A 173 -3.46 10.47 -1.44
CA PHE A 173 -4.30 10.74 -2.60
C PHE A 173 -4.00 9.71 -3.69
N VAL A 174 -4.83 8.68 -3.76
CA VAL A 174 -4.58 7.54 -4.65
C VAL A 174 -5.41 7.65 -5.93
N ILE A 175 -4.74 7.45 -7.06
CA ILE A 175 -5.32 7.46 -8.40
C ILE A 175 -5.42 6.02 -8.88
N GLN A 176 -6.61 5.65 -9.34
CA GLN A 176 -6.89 4.34 -9.91
C GLN A 176 -6.03 4.12 -11.15
N ALA A 177 -5.20 3.08 -11.14
CA ALA A 177 -4.54 2.63 -12.35
C ALA A 177 -5.58 2.07 -13.33
N SER A 178 -5.38 2.25 -14.63
CA SER A 178 -6.20 1.57 -15.63
C SER A 178 -6.08 0.06 -15.48
N ARG A 179 -7.17 -0.68 -15.74
CA ARG A 179 -7.15 -2.14 -15.76
C ARG A 179 -6.33 -2.60 -16.96
N GLU A 180 -5.18 -3.22 -16.70
CA GLU A 180 -4.33 -3.87 -17.73
C GLU A 180 -4.83 -5.25 -18.12
#